data_AF-A0A6I9PE04-F1
#
_entry.id   AF-A0A6I9PE04-F1
#
_cell.length_a   1.000
_cell.length_b   1.000
_cell.length_c   1.000
_cell.angle_alpha   90.00
_cell.angle_beta   90.00
_cell.angle_gamma   90.00
#
_symmetry.space_group_name_H-M   'P 1'
#
loop_
_entity.id
_entity.type
_entity.pdbx_description
1 polymer ?
#
loop_
_entity_poly.entity_id
_entity_poly.type
_entity_poly.pdbx_seq_one_letter_code
_entity_poly.pdbx_strand_id
1 'polypeptide(L)'
;FEQLCINFANENLQQFFVRHVFKLEQEEYNLENINWQHIEFTDNQDALDMIAIKPMNIISLIDEESRFPRGTDTTMLNKLNFQHKLNTYYIPPKNNHETQFGIQHFAGVVYYETRGFLEKNRDTLYGDIIQLVHSSKNKFIKQIFQADVAM
;
A
#
# COMPACT_ATOMS: atom_id res chain seq x y z
N PHE A 1 -0.21 -7.33 -7.70
CA PHE A 1 -0.48 -5.99 -7.15
C PHE A 1 -1.62 -6.06 -6.14
N GLU A 2 -2.72 -6.72 -6.48
CA GLU A 2 -3.91 -6.95 -5.67
C GLU A 2 -3.61 -7.53 -4.29
N GLN A 3 -2.74 -8.55 -4.20
CA GLN A 3 -2.34 -9.12 -2.92
C GLN A 3 -1.61 -8.11 -2.02
N LEU A 4 -0.83 -7.19 -2.61
CA LEU A 4 -0.18 -6.11 -1.86
C LEU A 4 -1.24 -5.15 -1.30
N CYS A 5 -2.25 -4.79 -2.08
CA CYS A 5 -3.37 -3.95 -1.61
C CYS A 5 -4.17 -4.63 -0.49
N ILE A 6 -4.46 -5.93 -0.63
CA ILE A 6 -5.15 -6.72 0.40
C ILE A 6 -4.33 -6.74 1.69
N ASN A 7 -3.04 -7.04 1.59
CA ASN A 7 -2.16 -7.09 2.76
C ASN A 7 -1.96 -5.71 3.38
N PHE A 8 -1.90 -4.65 2.59
CA PHE A 8 -1.88 -3.28 3.10
C PHE A 8 -3.15 -2.93 3.88
N ALA A 9 -4.33 -3.33 3.39
CA ALA A 9 -5.58 -3.16 4.14
C ALA A 9 -5.56 -3.93 5.46
N ASN A 10 -5.04 -5.16 5.47
CA ASN A 10 -4.88 -5.96 6.68
C ASN A 10 -3.89 -5.32 7.68
N GLU A 11 -2.79 -4.74 7.21
CA GLU A 11 -1.85 -4.02 8.09
C GLU A 11 -2.50 -2.78 8.73
N ASN A 12 -3.38 -2.07 8.01
CA ASN A 12 -4.14 -0.96 8.59
C ASN A 12 -5.11 -1.44 9.68
N LEU A 13 -5.79 -2.57 9.45
CA LEU A 13 -6.66 -3.18 10.46
C LEU A 13 -5.87 -3.64 11.69
N GLN A 14 -4.69 -4.22 11.47
CA GLN A 14 -3.79 -4.59 12.56
C GLN A 14 -3.35 -3.35 13.35
N GLN A 15 -3.00 -2.25 12.68
CA GLN A 15 -2.59 -1.04 13.38
C GLN A 15 -3.75 -0.38 14.13
N PHE A 16 -4.96 -0.46 13.57
CA PHE A 16 -6.17 -0.04 14.26
C PHE A 16 -6.36 -0.85 15.56
N PHE A 17 -6.21 -2.17 15.51
CA PHE A 17 -6.28 -3.04 16.69
C PHE A 17 -5.20 -2.68 17.72
N VAL A 18 -3.94 -2.58 17.31
CA VAL A 18 -2.82 -2.25 18.19
C VAL A 18 -3.05 -0.91 18.90
N ARG A 19 -3.52 0.09 18.16
CA ARG A 19 -3.82 1.41 18.71
C ARG A 19 -4.94 1.37 19.75
N HIS A 20 -6.06 0.71 19.45
CA HIS A 20 -7.24 0.76 20.30
C HIS A 20 -7.16 -0.18 21.50
N VAL A 21 -6.57 -1.36 21.34
CA VAL A 21 -6.51 -2.37 22.40
C VAL A 21 -5.31 -2.18 23.31
N PHE A 22 -4.18 -1.69 22.78
CA PHE A 22 -2.97 -1.51 23.58
C PHE A 22 -2.65 -0.05 23.85
N LYS A 23 -2.43 0.78 22.82
CA LYS A 23 -1.90 2.14 23.04
C LYS A 23 -2.86 3.00 23.85
N LEU A 24 -4.12 3.10 23.42
CA LEU A 24 -5.12 3.94 24.08
C LEU A 24 -5.46 3.43 25.49
N GLU A 25 -5.63 2.12 25.68
CA GLU A 25 -5.93 1.56 26.99
C GLU A 25 -4.81 1.84 28.01
N GLN A 26 -3.55 1.71 27.58
CA GLN A 26 -2.38 2.01 28.42
C GLN A 26 -2.24 3.50 28.71
N GLU A 27 -2.60 4.37 27.75
CA GLU A 27 -2.68 5.82 27.96
C GLU A 27 -3.74 6.17 29.02
N GLU A 28 -4.93 5.56 28.97
CA GLU A 28 -5.99 5.79 29.96
C GLU A 28 -5.60 5.33 31.36
N TYR A 29 -4.99 4.14 31.51
CA TYR A 29 -4.52 3.68 32.83
C TYR A 29 -3.48 4.62 33.45
N ASN A 30 -2.61 5.20 32.62
CA ASN A 30 -1.66 6.21 33.07
C ASN A 30 -2.36 7.51 33.50
N LEU A 31 -3.37 7.95 32.74
CA LEU A 31 -4.15 9.15 33.06
C LEU A 31 -4.92 9.00 34.38
N GLU A 32 -5.49 7.82 34.64
CA GLU A 32 -6.25 7.53 35.85
C GLU A 32 -5.35 7.18 37.06
N ASN A 33 -4.03 7.11 36.88
CA ASN A 33 -3.06 6.67 37.90
C ASN A 33 -3.40 5.28 38.47
N ILE A 34 -3.90 4.38 37.63
CA ILE A 34 -4.13 2.98 37.99
C ILE A 34 -2.76 2.32 38.15
N ASN A 35 -2.62 1.40 39.11
CA ASN A 35 -1.42 0.59 39.20
C ASN A 35 -1.53 -0.60 38.24
N TRP A 36 -0.83 -0.53 37.11
CA TRP A 36 -0.88 -1.55 36.05
C TRP A 36 0.54 -1.89 35.56
N GLN A 37 0.68 -3.02 34.85
CA GLN A 37 1.95 -3.45 34.27
C GLN A 37 1.97 -3.21 32.76
N HIS A 38 3.04 -2.60 32.27
CA HIS A 38 3.23 -2.35 30.84
C HIS A 38 3.13 -3.64 30.03
N ILE A 39 2.23 -3.67 29.04
CA ILE A 39 2.04 -4.81 28.16
C ILE A 39 2.86 -4.55 26.90
N GLU A 40 3.87 -5.39 26.67
CA GLU A 40 4.63 -5.37 25.42
C GLU A 40 3.78 -5.89 24.26
N PHE A 41 3.82 -5.18 23.13
CA PHE A 41 3.15 -5.57 21.89
C PHE A 41 4.04 -5.27 20.69
N THR A 42 3.77 -5.93 19.57
CA THR A 42 4.45 -5.66 18.30
C THR A 42 3.68 -4.62 17.49
N ASP A 43 4.32 -3.48 17.27
CA ASP A 43 3.79 -2.40 16.41
C ASP A 43 4.18 -2.65 14.94
N ASN A 44 3.25 -2.37 14.03
CA ASN A 44 3.45 -2.50 12.58
C ASN A 44 3.52 -1.15 11.86
N GLN A 45 3.62 -0.02 12.60
CA GLN A 45 3.69 1.33 12.02
C GLN A 45 4.82 1.47 11.00
N ASP A 46 6.01 0.93 11.28
CA ASP A 46 7.15 1.05 10.38
C ASP A 46 6.93 0.31 9.05
N ALA A 47 6.20 -0.82 9.08
CA ALA A 47 5.80 -1.53 7.87
C ALA A 47 4.79 -0.70 7.06
N LEU A 48 3.78 -0.11 7.71
CA LEU A 48 2.80 0.78 7.07
C LEU A 48 3.46 2.04 6.48
N ASP A 49 4.43 2.60 7.18
CA ASP A 49 5.21 3.74 6.75
C ASP A 49 5.97 3.45 5.46
N MET A 50 6.60 2.28 5.39
CA MET A 50 7.29 1.81 4.20
C MET A 50 6.33 1.48 3.04
N ILE A 51 5.15 0.93 3.33
CA ILE A 51 4.19 0.53 2.29
C ILE A 51 3.52 1.74 1.66
N ALA A 52 2.94 2.67 2.45
CA ALA A 52 2.08 3.72 1.88
C ALA A 52 2.05 5.08 2.62
N ILE A 53 2.62 5.22 3.83
CA ILE A 53 2.44 6.47 4.62
C ILE A 53 3.60 7.46 4.43
N LYS A 54 4.85 7.05 4.59
CA LYS A 54 6.00 7.97 4.50
C LYS A 54 6.33 8.32 3.05
N PRO A 55 6.99 9.47 2.77
CA PRO A 55 7.47 9.77 1.42
C PRO A 55 8.38 8.68 0.88
N MET A 56 8.38 8.50 -0.45
CA MET A 56 9.15 7.43 -1.12
C MET A 56 8.82 6.04 -0.57
N ASN A 57 7.55 5.80 -0.24
CA ASN A 57 7.03 4.48 0.11
C ASN A 57 6.81 3.62 -1.15
N ILE A 58 6.58 2.32 -0.96
CA ILE A 58 6.37 1.35 -2.03
C ILE A 58 5.27 1.79 -3.01
N ILE A 59 4.08 2.16 -2.51
CA ILE A 59 2.95 2.56 -3.37
C ILE A 59 3.30 3.82 -4.19
N SER A 60 3.92 4.82 -3.56
CA SER A 60 4.31 6.07 -4.23
C SER A 60 5.33 5.85 -5.34
N LEU A 61 6.27 4.91 -5.15
CA LEU A 61 7.27 4.56 -6.15
C LEU A 61 6.66 3.76 -7.31
N ILE A 62 5.68 2.90 -7.03
CA ILE A 62 4.89 2.21 -8.06
C ILE A 62 4.11 3.24 -8.89
N ASP A 63 3.46 4.21 -8.24
CA ASP A 63 2.71 5.28 -8.91
C ASP A 63 3.59 6.17 -9.78
N GLU A 64 4.75 6.57 -9.27
CA GLU A 64 5.73 7.36 -10.02
C GLU A 64 6.19 6.61 -11.27
N GLU A 65 6.57 5.35 -11.13
CA GLU A 65 7.05 4.53 -12.25
C GLU A 65 5.93 4.20 -13.25
N SER A 66 4.69 4.09 -12.77
CA SER A 66 3.50 3.91 -13.62
C SER A 66 3.29 5.09 -14.55
N ARG A 67 3.62 6.31 -14.12
CA ARG A 67 3.50 7.55 -14.93
C ARG A 67 4.72 7.80 -15.82
N PHE A 68 5.82 7.09 -15.59
CA PHE A 68 7.05 7.30 -16.34
C PHE A 68 6.93 6.70 -17.76
N PRO A 69 7.23 7.45 -18.85
CA PRO A 69 7.02 6.99 -20.23
C PRO A 69 7.77 5.70 -20.62
N ARG A 70 8.86 5.40 -19.92
CA ARG A 70 9.68 4.19 -20.11
C ARG A 70 9.73 3.30 -18.86
N GLY A 71 8.77 3.49 -17.95
CA GLY A 71 8.69 2.71 -16.72
C GLY A 71 8.31 1.26 -17.00
N THR A 72 9.11 0.34 -16.47
CA THR A 72 8.95 -1.11 -16.57
C THR A 72 8.92 -1.73 -15.18
N ASP A 73 8.35 -2.93 -15.02
CA ASP A 73 8.35 -3.62 -13.73
C ASP A 73 9.77 -3.85 -13.18
N THR A 74 10.76 -4.00 -14.07
CA THR A 74 12.18 -4.13 -13.70
C THR A 74 12.75 -2.83 -13.15
N THR A 75 12.49 -1.70 -13.81
CA THR A 75 12.97 -0.38 -13.35
C THR A 75 12.26 0.04 -12.06
N MET A 76 10.97 -0.29 -11.92
CA MET A 76 10.21 -0.18 -10.67
C MET A 76 10.89 -0.96 -9.54
N LEU A 77 11.17 -2.25 -9.74
CA LEU A 77 11.81 -3.10 -8.74
C LEU A 77 13.19 -2.58 -8.34
N ASN A 78 13.97 -2.09 -9.32
CA ASN A 78 15.27 -1.48 -9.05
C ASN A 78 15.16 -0.21 -8.17
N LYS A 79 14.14 0.63 -8.40
CA LYS A 79 13.86 1.80 -7.54
C LYS A 79 13.48 1.38 -6.13
N LEU A 80 12.58 0.40 -5.98
CA LEU A 80 12.19 -0.14 -4.66
C LEU A 80 13.40 -0.68 -3.90
N ASN A 81 14.24 -1.47 -4.57
CA ASN A 81 15.48 -2.00 -4.00
C ASN A 81 16.45 -0.91 -3.58
N PHE A 82 16.65 0.10 -4.43
CA PHE A 82 17.55 1.21 -4.12
C PHE A 82 17.10 1.97 -2.87
N GLN A 83 15.80 2.25 -2.78
CA GLN A 83 15.21 3.03 -1.69
C GLN A 83 15.13 2.25 -0.37
N HIS A 84 14.73 0.98 -0.41
CA HIS A 84 14.31 0.24 0.79
C HIS A 84 15.27 -0.88 1.23
N LYS A 85 16.38 -1.16 0.53
CA LYS A 85 17.31 -2.25 0.90
C LYS A 85 17.84 -2.26 2.34
N LEU A 86 17.82 -1.12 3.04
CA LEU A 86 18.27 -0.99 4.44
C LEU A 86 17.12 -1.06 5.45
N ASN A 87 15.87 -1.09 4.99
CA ASN A 87 14.71 -1.20 5.85
C ASN A 87 14.51 -2.66 6.26
N THR A 88 14.42 -2.92 7.56
CA THR A 88 14.23 -4.27 8.14
C THR A 88 12.98 -4.99 7.61
N TYR A 89 11.95 -4.23 7.21
CA TYR A 89 10.71 -4.79 6.69
C TYR A 89 10.75 -5.09 5.19
N TYR A 90 11.77 -4.63 4.47
CA TYR A 90 11.94 -4.89 3.04
C TYR A 90 12.93 -6.02 2.80
N ILE A 91 12.55 -6.97 1.95
CA ILE A 91 13.42 -8.07 1.54
C ILE A 91 13.74 -7.90 0.06
N PRO A 92 14.98 -7.50 -0.29
CA PRO A 92 15.36 -7.38 -1.69
C PRO A 92 15.40 -8.75 -2.38
N PRO A 93 15.26 -8.80 -3.72
CA PRO A 93 15.51 -10.01 -4.50
C PRO A 93 16.92 -10.53 -4.24
N LYS A 94 17.11 -11.85 -4.28
CA LYS A 94 18.41 -12.48 -4.03
C LYS A 94 19.41 -12.22 -5.15
N ASN A 95 18.93 -11.96 -6.37
CA ASN A 95 19.75 -11.66 -7.54
C ASN A 95 19.00 -10.74 -8.52
N ASN A 96 19.72 -10.23 -9.52
CA ASN A 96 19.17 -9.30 -10.51
C ASN A 96 18.19 -9.93 -11.52
N HIS A 97 18.04 -11.26 -11.51
CA HIS A 97 17.09 -11.97 -12.39
C HIS A 97 15.75 -12.24 -11.70
N GLU A 98 15.70 -12.16 -10.37
CA GLU A 98 14.46 -12.32 -9.62
C GLU A 98 13.56 -11.08 -9.79
N THR A 99 12.31 -11.34 -10.13
CA THR A 99 11.26 -10.34 -10.32
C THR A 99 10.38 -10.21 -9.08
N GLN A 100 10.93 -10.51 -7.90
CA GLN A 100 10.18 -10.56 -6.64
C GLN A 100 10.87 -9.73 -5.56
N PHE A 101 10.07 -8.98 -4.80
CA PHE A 101 10.51 -8.40 -3.53
C PHE A 101 9.66 -8.97 -2.40
N GLY A 102 10.20 -9.03 -1.20
CA GLY A 102 9.46 -9.44 -0.01
C GLY A 102 9.17 -8.26 0.92
N ILE A 103 8.10 -8.40 1.68
CA ILE A 103 7.80 -7.53 2.82
C ILE A 103 7.61 -8.43 4.05
N GLN A 104 8.24 -8.07 5.15
CA GLN A 104 7.94 -8.62 6.47
C GLN A 104 6.64 -7.97 6.96
N HIS A 105 5.53 -8.68 6.84
CA HIS A 105 4.25 -8.27 7.42
C HIS A 105 4.16 -8.69 8.89
N PHE A 106 3.18 -8.15 9.59
CA PHE A 106 2.85 -8.58 10.95
C PHE A 106 2.60 -10.10 11.03
N ALA A 107 1.90 -10.66 10.03
CA ALA A 107 1.58 -12.10 9.97
C ALA A 107 2.71 -12.97 9.39
N GLY A 108 3.84 -12.39 8.97
CA GLY A 108 4.97 -13.12 8.38
C GLY A 108 5.46 -12.53 7.06
N VAL A 109 6.44 -13.18 6.45
CA VAL A 109 7.02 -12.72 5.17
C VAL A 109 6.09 -13.06 4.01
N VAL A 110 5.84 -12.09 3.14
CA VAL A 110 5.13 -12.29 1.87
C VAL A 110 6.00 -11.79 0.72
N TYR A 111 6.15 -12.61 -0.32
CA TYR A 111 6.84 -12.24 -1.56
C TYR A 111 5.85 -11.82 -2.64
N TYR A 112 6.17 -10.75 -3.35
CA TYR A 112 5.35 -10.14 -4.38
C TYR A 112 6.05 -10.21 -5.73
N GLU A 113 5.41 -10.86 -6.69
CA GLU A 113 5.81 -10.89 -8.10
C GLU A 113 5.52 -9.54 -8.76
N THR A 114 6.56 -8.86 -9.24
CA THR A 114 6.44 -7.53 -9.85
C THR A 114 5.89 -7.54 -11.26
N ARG A 115 5.88 -8.68 -11.93
CA ARG A 115 5.39 -8.79 -13.31
C ARG A 115 3.93 -8.35 -13.42
N GLY A 116 3.67 -7.38 -14.29
CA GLY A 116 2.36 -6.77 -14.49
C GLY A 116 1.93 -5.81 -13.39
N PHE A 117 2.81 -5.41 -12.45
CA PHE A 117 2.45 -4.43 -11.42
C PHE A 117 2.09 -3.08 -12.03
N LEU A 118 2.93 -2.56 -12.94
CA LEU A 118 2.68 -1.24 -13.52
C LEU A 118 1.43 -1.23 -14.40
N GLU A 119 1.18 -2.30 -15.15
CA GLU A 119 -0.04 -2.45 -15.96
C GLU A 119 -1.29 -2.37 -15.07
N LYS A 120 -1.32 -3.17 -14.00
CA LYS A 120 -2.46 -3.19 -13.05
C LYS A 120 -2.65 -1.86 -12.33
N ASN A 121 -1.57 -1.15 -12.03
CA ASN A 121 -1.64 0.18 -11.41
C ASN A 121 -2.06 1.28 -12.39
N ARG A 122 -1.83 1.08 -13.70
CA ARG A 122 -2.27 1.99 -14.77
C ARG A 122 -3.71 1.75 -15.19
N ASP A 123 -4.37 0.70 -14.71
CA ASP A 123 -5.73 0.31 -15.09
C ASP A 123 -6.78 1.28 -14.52
N THR A 124 -6.78 2.50 -15.07
CA THR A 124 -7.72 3.57 -14.78
C THR A 124 -8.43 3.98 -16.08
N LEU A 125 -9.66 4.45 -15.94
CA LEU A 125 -10.46 4.90 -17.08
C LEU A 125 -10.01 6.29 -17.53
N TYR A 126 -9.71 6.41 -18.82
CA TYR A 126 -9.37 7.71 -19.42
C TYR A 126 -10.58 8.64 -19.44
N GLY A 127 -10.32 9.95 -19.24
CA GLY A 127 -11.35 11.00 -19.22
C GLY A 127 -12.24 11.03 -20.46
N ASP A 128 -11.69 10.75 -21.64
CA ASP A 128 -12.46 10.71 -22.89
C ASP A 128 -13.52 9.60 -22.90
N ILE A 129 -13.21 8.45 -22.30
CA ILE A 129 -14.14 7.33 -22.16
C ILE A 129 -15.24 7.71 -21.17
N ILE A 130 -14.88 8.35 -20.06
CA ILE A 130 -15.84 8.85 -19.06
C ILE A 130 -16.80 9.87 -19.72
N GLN A 131 -16.28 10.82 -20.51
CA GLN A 131 -17.10 11.79 -21.24
C GLN A 131 -18.03 11.11 -22.27
N LEU A 132 -17.54 10.11 -23.01
CA LEU A 132 -18.36 9.33 -23.93
C LEU A 132 -19.52 8.63 -23.20
N VAL A 133 -19.24 8.01 -22.06
CA VAL A 133 -20.25 7.35 -21.22
C VAL A 133 -21.31 8.37 -20.75
N HIS A 134 -20.91 9.59 -20.38
CA HIS A 134 -21.84 10.66 -20.00
C HIS A 134 -22.66 11.23 -21.16
N SER A 135 -22.19 11.08 -22.40
CA SER A 135 -22.97 11.43 -23.61
C SER A 135 -24.13 10.46 -23.87
N SER A 136 -24.15 9.30 -23.22
CA SER A 136 -25.22 8.30 -23.35
C SER A 136 -26.60 8.89 -23.02
N LYS A 137 -27.66 8.36 -23.63
CA LYS A 137 -29.05 8.72 -23.26
C LYS A 137 -29.57 7.86 -22.09
N ASN A 138 -28.86 6.80 -21.73
CA ASN A 138 -29.26 5.88 -20.67
C ASN A 138 -28.88 6.44 -19.29
N LYS A 139 -29.89 6.69 -18.45
CA LYS A 139 -29.70 7.24 -17.10
C LYS A 139 -28.90 6.31 -16.18
N PHE A 140 -29.08 5.00 -16.29
CA PHE A 140 -28.36 4.01 -15.48
C PHE A 140 -26.85 4.04 -15.79
N ILE A 141 -26.49 4.15 -17.08
CA ILE A 141 -25.10 4.26 -17.50
C ILE A 141 -24.45 5.53 -16.93
N LYS A 142 -25.14 6.69 -16.93
CA LYS A 142 -24.60 7.91 -16.30
C LYS A 142 -24.43 7.80 -14.79
N GLN A 143 -25.33 7.08 -14.11
CA GLN A 143 -25.28 6.88 -12.67
C GLN A 143 -24.10 6.01 -12.24
N ILE A 144 -23.72 4.99 -13.03
CA ILE A 144 -22.57 4.13 -12.73
C ILE A 144 -21.27 4.95 -12.65
N PHE A 145 -21.10 5.93 -13.54
CA PHE A 145 -19.87 6.72 -13.68
C PHE A 145 -20.00 8.14 -13.12
N GLN A 146 -20.89 8.35 -12.15
CA GLN A 146 -21.20 9.69 -11.64
C GLN A 146 -20.08 10.25 -10.75
N ALA A 147 -19.33 9.38 -10.04
CA ALA A 147 -18.20 9.77 -9.20
C ALA A 147 -16.93 10.10 -9.99
N ASP A 148 -16.76 9.49 -11.17
CA ASP A 148 -15.56 9.62 -12.01
C ASP A 148 -15.48 10.97 -12.76
N VAL A 149 -16.51 11.81 -12.67
CA VAL A 149 -16.54 13.17 -13.24
C VAL A 149 -15.98 14.21 -12.27
N ALA A 150 -15.91 13.89 -10.98
CA ALA A 150 -15.48 14.81 -9.93
C ALA A 150 -14.00 14.66 -9.53
N MET A 151 -13.29 13.68 -10.10
CA MET A 151 -11.84 13.47 -9.98
C MET A 151 -11.10 14.13 -11.13
#